data_AF-A0A940DLV8-F1
#
_entry.id   AF-A0A940DLV8-F1
#
_cell.length_a   1.000
_cell.length_b   1.000
_cell.length_c   1.000
_cell.angle_alpha   90.00
_cell.angle_beta   90.00
_cell.angle_gamma   90.00
#
_symmetry.space_group_name_H-M   'P 1'
#
loop_
_entity.id
_entity.type
_entity.pdbx_description
1 polymer ?
#
loop_
_entity_poly.entity_id
_entity_poly.type
_entity_poly.pdbx_seq_one_letter_code
_entity_poly.pdbx_strand_id
1 'polypeptide(L)'
;MANYQPKPKKDSFFSLHFTSTVSIALVLFMLGLITMLIIAAGQFTNQTKENISVSVVLKDDISTEDLNRLQRYISAAEYTKEVKYISKEDALAEYTSALGEDPVEFLGYNP
;
A
#
# COMPACT_ATOMS: atom_id res chain seq x y z
N MET A 1 -15.93 -74.38 32.67
CA MET A 1 -14.97 -73.52 31.92
C MET A 1 -15.78 -72.39 31.32
N ALA A 2 -15.53 -71.14 31.71
CA ALA A 2 -16.34 -69.99 31.30
C ALA A 2 -15.98 -69.56 29.87
N ASN A 3 -16.99 -69.45 29.00
CA ASN A 3 -16.83 -68.97 27.62
C ASN A 3 -16.52 -67.47 27.60
N TYR A 4 -15.34 -67.10 27.11
CA TYR A 4 -14.98 -65.71 26.83
C TYR A 4 -15.49 -65.33 25.43
N GLN A 5 -16.42 -64.37 25.37
CA GLN A 5 -16.89 -63.77 24.12
C GLN A 5 -16.29 -62.36 24.02
N PRO A 6 -15.51 -62.03 22.98
CA PRO A 6 -14.98 -60.69 22.81
C PRO A 6 -16.11 -59.71 22.45
N LYS A 7 -16.23 -58.61 23.21
CA LYS A 7 -17.18 -57.54 22.90
C LYS A 7 -16.77 -56.85 21.59
N PRO A 8 -17.70 -56.58 20.65
CA PRO A 8 -17.37 -55.88 19.42
C PRO A 8 -16.91 -54.45 19.74
N LYS A 9 -15.73 -54.07 19.24
CA LYS A 9 -15.27 -52.68 19.29
C LYS A 9 -16.22 -51.84 18.45
N LYS A 10 -16.83 -50.83 19.05
CA LYS A 10 -17.72 -49.88 18.38
C LYS A 10 -16.84 -48.99 17.50
N ASP A 11 -16.83 -49.26 16.20
CA ASP A 11 -15.89 -48.65 15.28
C ASP A 11 -16.04 -47.13 15.21
N SER A 12 -14.88 -46.49 15.20
CA SER A 12 -14.62 -45.05 15.30
C SER A 12 -14.93 -44.28 14.01
N PHE A 13 -15.95 -44.67 13.25
CA PHE A 13 -16.27 -44.07 11.95
C PHE A 13 -16.53 -42.57 12.05
N PHE A 14 -17.23 -42.12 13.09
CA PHE A 14 -17.51 -40.69 13.29
C PHE A 14 -16.25 -39.87 13.56
N SER A 15 -15.30 -40.40 14.33
CA SER A 15 -14.03 -39.70 14.60
C SER A 15 -13.16 -39.57 13.35
N LEU A 16 -13.16 -40.59 12.48
CA LEU A 16 -12.30 -40.64 11.29
C LEU A 16 -12.75 -39.60 10.25
N HIS A 17 -14.06 -39.49 10.04
CA HIS A 17 -14.64 -38.49 9.15
C HIS A 17 -14.59 -37.07 9.74
N PHE A 18 -14.68 -36.93 11.07
CA PHE A 18 -14.55 -35.66 11.75
C PHE A 18 -13.13 -35.09 11.63
N THR A 19 -12.09 -35.88 11.91
CA THR A 19 -10.70 -35.43 11.79
C THR A 19 -10.32 -35.10 10.36
N SER A 20 -10.83 -35.86 9.37
CA SER A 20 -10.60 -35.59 7.95
C SER A 20 -11.25 -34.27 7.52
N THR A 21 -12.50 -34.04 7.89
CA THR A 21 -13.22 -32.79 7.59
C THR A 21 -12.52 -31.58 8.22
N VAL A 22 -12.10 -31.69 9.48
CA VAL A 22 -11.35 -30.63 10.17
C VAL A 22 -10.02 -30.34 9.48
N SER A 23 -9.30 -31.37 9.05
CA SER A 23 -8.04 -31.20 8.31
C SER A 23 -8.23 -30.47 6.98
N ILE A 24 -9.26 -30.83 6.21
CA ILE A 24 -9.55 -30.18 4.91
C ILE A 24 -9.98 -28.72 5.15
N ALA A 25 -10.84 -28.48 6.14
CA ALA A 25 -11.28 -27.13 6.50
C ALA A 25 -10.11 -26.23 6.92
N LEU A 26 -9.15 -26.76 7.67
CA LEU A 26 -7.97 -26.02 8.10
C LEU A 26 -7.07 -25.65 6.92
N VAL A 27 -6.88 -26.57 5.97
CA VAL A 27 -6.12 -26.30 4.73
C VAL A 27 -6.80 -25.22 3.90
N LEU A 28 -8.11 -25.31 3.69
CA LEU A 28 -8.88 -24.30 2.96
C LEU A 28 -8.84 -22.94 3.66
N PHE A 29 -8.90 -22.93 4.99
CA PHE A 29 -8.77 -21.72 5.79
C PHE A 29 -7.38 -21.08 5.60
N MET A 30 -6.30 -21.87 5.65
CA MET A 30 -4.95 -21.36 5.38
C MET A 30 -4.80 -20.80 3.97
N LEU A 31 -5.36 -21.47 2.95
CA LEU A 31 -5.37 -20.96 1.58
C LEU A 31 -6.12 -19.63 1.48
N GLY A 32 -7.29 -19.52 2.13
CA GLY A 32 -8.04 -18.27 2.19
C GLY A 32 -7.25 -17.12 2.84
N LEU A 33 -6.53 -17.40 3.93
CA LEU A 33 -5.65 -16.42 4.56
C LEU A 33 -4.51 -15.99 3.63
N ILE A 34 -3.86 -16.94 2.94
CA ILE A 34 -2.79 -16.62 1.98
C ILE A 34 -3.32 -15.73 0.85
N THR A 35 -4.48 -16.07 0.27
CA THR A 35 -5.11 -15.24 -0.77
C THR A 35 -5.46 -13.84 -0.27
N MET A 36 -6.01 -13.73 0.95
CA MET A 36 -6.30 -12.43 1.58
C MET A 36 -5.03 -11.60 1.77
N LEU A 37 -3.94 -12.20 2.22
CA LEU A 37 -2.64 -11.53 2.40
C LEU A 37 -2.08 -11.02 1.07
N ILE A 38 -2.19 -11.80 -0.02
CA ILE A 38 -1.74 -11.38 -1.36
C ILE A 38 -2.53 -10.15 -1.83
N ILE A 39 -3.86 -10.14 -1.65
CA ILE A 39 -4.71 -9.00 -2.02
C ILE A 39 -4.34 -7.76 -1.19
N ALA A 40 -4.19 -7.92 0.13
CA ALA A 40 -3.81 -6.84 1.03
C ALA A 40 -2.43 -6.25 0.69
N ALA A 41 -1.44 -7.11 0.38
CA ALA A 41 -0.10 -6.69 -0.03
C ALA A 41 -0.10 -5.97 -1.38
N GLY A 42 -0.94 -6.42 -2.34
CA GLY A 42 -1.12 -5.73 -3.62
C GLY A 42 -1.70 -4.32 -3.46
N GLN A 43 -2.69 -4.15 -2.58
CA GLN A 43 -3.24 -2.85 -2.24
C GLN A 43 -2.19 -1.93 -1.59
N PHE A 44 -1.36 -2.45 -0.69
CA PHE A 44 -0.26 -1.70 -0.07
C PHE A 44 0.82 -1.28 -1.09
N THR A 45 1.10 -2.13 -2.09
CA THR A 45 2.11 -1.86 -3.11
C THR A 45 1.72 -0.70 -4.01
N ASN A 46 0.44 -0.61 -4.40
CA ASN A 46 -0.03 0.52 -5.21
C ASN A 46 -0.07 1.82 -4.39
N GLN A 47 -0.51 1.78 -3.14
CA GLN A 47 -0.51 2.97 -2.29
C GLN A 47 0.90 3.49 -1.99
N THR A 48 1.90 2.61 -1.88
CA THR A 48 3.27 3.06 -1.59
C THR A 48 3.97 3.61 -2.83
N LYS A 49 3.73 3.05 -4.02
CA LYS A 49 4.33 3.54 -5.28
C LYS A 49 3.76 4.87 -5.77
N GLU A 50 2.55 5.22 -5.37
CA GLU A 50 1.89 6.46 -5.79
C GLU A 50 2.30 7.71 -4.99
N ASN A 51 3.06 7.56 -3.89
CA ASN A 51 3.46 8.69 -3.03
C ASN A 51 4.83 9.29 -3.38
N ILE A 52 5.38 9.02 -4.56
CA ILE A 52 6.64 9.64 -4.98
C ILE A 52 6.34 11.01 -5.58
N SER A 53 6.39 12.04 -4.72
CA SER A 53 6.33 13.44 -5.14
C SER A 53 7.73 13.96 -5.46
N VAL A 54 7.93 14.49 -6.66
CA VAL A 54 9.17 15.16 -7.06
C VAL A 54 8.91 16.65 -7.15
N SER A 55 9.57 17.44 -6.31
CA SER A 55 9.50 18.90 -6.34
C SER A 55 10.58 19.45 -7.28
N VAL A 56 10.17 20.27 -8.24
CA VAL A 56 11.07 21.00 -9.15
C VAL A 56 11.03 22.47 -8.80
N VAL A 57 12.14 23.00 -8.29
CA VAL A 57 12.27 24.43 -7.98
C VAL A 57 12.55 25.19 -9.27
N LEU A 58 11.69 26.15 -9.59
CA LEU A 58 11.82 26.99 -10.78
C LEU A 58 12.63 28.25 -10.44
N LYS A 59 13.26 28.84 -11.45
CA LYS A 59 13.92 30.14 -11.29
C LYS A 59 12.88 31.26 -11.22
N ASP A 60 13.20 32.32 -10.49
CA ASP A 60 12.36 33.49 -10.25
C ASP A 60 11.92 34.23 -11.52
N ASP A 61 12.70 34.12 -12.59
CA ASP A 61 12.54 34.83 -13.86
C ASP A 61 11.93 33.97 -14.98
N ILE A 62 11.32 32.83 -14.64
CA ILE A 62 10.71 31.96 -15.66
C ILE A 62 9.52 32.64 -16.34
N SER A 63 9.51 32.60 -17.67
CA SER A 63 8.37 33.09 -18.45
C SER A 63 7.17 32.16 -18.31
N THR A 64 5.96 32.71 -18.40
CA THR A 64 4.72 31.90 -18.38
C THR A 64 4.65 30.91 -19.54
N GLU A 65 5.29 31.22 -20.66
CA GLU A 65 5.37 30.33 -21.82
C GLU A 65 6.29 29.13 -21.56
N ASP A 66 7.45 29.35 -20.95
CA ASP A 66 8.39 28.29 -20.59
C ASP A 66 7.84 27.40 -19.46
N LEU A 67 7.12 27.99 -18.50
CA LEU A 67 6.44 27.23 -17.45
C LEU A 67 5.39 26.29 -18.04
N ASN A 68 4.56 26.77 -18.97
CA ASN A 68 3.57 25.95 -19.66
C ASN A 68 4.22 24.85 -20.51
N ARG A 69 5.35 25.14 -21.16
CA ARG A 69 6.11 24.14 -21.93
C ARG A 69 6.66 23.04 -21.03
N LEU A 70 7.24 23.41 -19.89
CA LEU A 70 7.75 22.47 -18.90
C LEU A 70 6.64 21.59 -18.32
N GLN A 71 5.50 22.20 -17.95
CA GLN A 71 4.34 21.47 -17.44
C GLN A 71 3.85 20.45 -18.47
N ARG A 72 3.70 20.84 -19.75
CA ARG A 72 3.30 19.92 -20.82
C ARG A 72 4.31 18.81 -21.05
N TYR A 73 5.60 19.12 -21.03
CA TYR A 73 6.66 18.13 -21.19
C TYR A 73 6.61 17.05 -20.10
N ILE A 74 6.46 17.47 -18.83
CA ILE A 74 6.38 16.55 -17.69
C ILE A 74 5.06 15.78 -17.74
N SER A 75 3.93 16.43 -18.03
CA SER A 75 2.61 15.79 -18.14
C SER A 75 2.51 14.79 -19.29
N ALA A 76 3.31 14.94 -20.34
CA ALA A 76 3.32 14.02 -21.48
C ALA A 76 4.15 12.75 -21.24
N ALA A 77 4.93 12.69 -20.15
CA ALA A 77 5.74 11.52 -19.85
C ALA A 77 4.88 10.39 -19.25
N GLU A 78 5.08 9.15 -19.70
CA GLU A 78 4.29 7.98 -19.26
C GLU A 78 4.41 7.66 -17.76
N TYR A 79 5.46 8.18 -17.10
CA TYR A 79 5.69 8.00 -15.67
C TYR A 79 5.06 9.10 -14.80
N THR A 80 4.37 10.07 -15.40
CA THR A 80 3.77 11.20 -14.68
C THR A 80 2.29 10.95 -14.45
N LYS A 81 1.87 10.88 -13.18
CA LYS A 81 0.45 10.77 -12.80
C LYS A 81 -0.25 12.14 -12.76
N GLU A 82 0.41 13.14 -12.19
CA GLU A 82 -0.14 14.49 -12.01
C GLU A 82 1.00 15.52 -12.03
N VAL A 83 0.72 16.73 -12.54
CA VAL A 83 1.63 17.87 -12.46
C VAL A 83 0.87 19.06 -11.89
N LYS A 84 1.33 19.54 -10.74
CA LYS A 84 0.76 20.69 -10.05
C LYS A 84 1.79 21.81 -9.95
N TYR A 85 1.43 22.99 -10.39
CA TYR A 85 2.20 24.20 -10.12
C TYR A 85 1.82 24.73 -8.73
N ILE A 86 2.82 25.07 -7.93
CA ILE A 86 2.68 25.63 -6.59
C ILE A 86 3.37 26.99 -6.63
N SER A 87 2.65 28.04 -6.24
CA SER A 87 3.23 29.39 -6.11
C SER A 87 4.21 29.45 -4.95
N LYS A 88 5.07 30.47 -4.91
CA LYS A 88 6.02 30.65 -3.79
C LYS A 88 5.27 30.83 -2.47
N GLU A 89 4.14 31.53 -2.50
CA GLU A 89 3.30 31.77 -1.33
C GLU A 89 2.68 30.46 -0.82
N ASP A 90 2.17 29.63 -1.73
CA ASP A 90 1.58 28.35 -1.39
C ASP A 90 2.65 27.34 -0.91
N ALA A 91 3.83 27.35 -1.53
CA ALA A 91 4.96 26.51 -1.14
C ALA A 91 5.41 26.85 0.28
N LEU A 92 5.57 28.14 0.59
CA LEU A 92 5.90 28.59 1.94
C LEU A 92 4.86 28.13 2.97
N ALA A 93 3.57 28.26 2.67
CA ALA A 93 2.50 27.85 3.57
C ALA A 93 2.46 26.32 3.80
N GLU A 94 2.68 25.53 2.75
CA GLU A 94 2.73 24.06 2.82
C GLU A 94 3.95 23.58 3.64
N TYR A 95 5.13 24.14 3.37
CA TYR A 95 6.35 23.80 4.12
C TYR A 95 6.28 24.24 5.58
N THR A 96 5.73 25.43 5.87
CA THR A 96 5.53 25.89 7.26
C THR A 96 4.58 24.96 8.00
N SER A 97 3.52 24.50 7.34
CA SER A 97 2.54 23.57 7.94
C SER A 97 3.10 22.16 8.15
N ALA A 98 4.00 21.70 7.27
CA ALA A 98 4.62 20.38 7.34
C ALA A 98 5.77 20.32 8.37
N LEU A 99 6.56 21.39 8.51
CA LEU A 99 7.72 21.47 9.39
C LEU A 99 7.38 22.02 10.78
N GLY A 100 6.32 22.82 10.90
CA GLY A 100 5.92 23.49 12.15
C GLY A 100 6.78 24.72 12.51
N GLU A 101 7.76 25.06 11.67
CA GLU A 101 8.68 26.20 11.79
C GLU A 101 8.78 26.92 10.43
N ASP A 102 9.27 28.17 10.43
CA ASP A 102 9.43 28.97 9.20
C ASP A 102 10.52 28.36 8.30
N PRO A 103 10.19 27.92 7.07
CA PRO A 103 11.15 27.32 6.14
C PRO A 103 12.31 28.26 5.79
N VAL A 104 12.10 29.58 5.88
CA VAL A 104 13.14 30.59 5.63
C VAL A 104 14.26 30.50 6.68
N GLU A 105 13.92 30.12 7.91
CA GLU A 105 14.88 29.97 9.01
C GLU A 105 15.81 28.77 8.78
N PHE A 106 15.33 27.75 8.05
CA PHE A 106 16.08 26.52 7.75
C PHE A 106 16.79 26.55 6.38
N LEU A 107 16.14 27.10 5.35
CA LEU A 107 16.63 27.10 3.96
C LEU A 107 17.38 28.38 3.57
N GLY A 108 17.16 29.49 4.30
CA GLY A 108 17.81 30.78 4.04
C GLY A 108 17.30 31.53 2.80
N TYR A 109 16.27 31.01 2.13
CA TYR A 109 15.56 31.65 1.02
C TYR A 109 14.09 31.22 1.01
N ASN A 110 13.22 32.01 0.36
CA ASN A 110 11.81 31.64 0.16
C ASN A 110 11.73 30.67 -1.04
N PRO A 111 11.41 29.39 -0.83
CA PRO A 111 11.35 28.38 -1.88
C PRO A 111 10.23 28.61 -2.90
#